data_AF-R5ZV35-F1
#
_entry.id   AF-R5ZV35-F1
#
_cell.length_a   1.000
_cell.length_b   1.000
_cell.length_c   1.000
_cell.angle_alpha   90.00
_cell.angle_beta   90.00
_cell.angle_gamma   90.00
#
_symmetry.space_group_name_H-M   'P 1'
#
loop_
_entity.id
_entity.type
_entity.pdbx_description
1 polymer ?
#
loop_
_entity_poly.entity_id
_entity_poly.type
_entity_poly.pdbx_seq_one_letter_code
_entity_poly.pdbx_strand_id
1 'polypeptide(L)'
;MGIYGAASKIAMIMAMITQAFRYAYEPFVFGKAKDKDSRQVYASAMKYFIIFTLLAFLVVVGYIDVLRHIIGRDYWPGLRVVPIVMAAEILMGVYFNLSFWYKLTDRTIWGAWFSGIGCAVLIAVNVIFVPQYGYMACAWAGFAGYGTAMLLSYVVGQRYYPINYPLKSIGVYVAIALLFFVVMQLSEAYVPQMWLRLLVNTGCIVLFVAHTVHYDFPLSNLPVVGKYFKR
;
A
#
# COMPACT_ATOMS: atom_id res chain seq x y z
N MET A 1 -10.36 -23.64 -18.82
CA MET A 1 -10.76 -22.23 -19.12
C MET A 1 -11.51 -21.54 -17.99
N GLY A 2 -12.22 -22.24 -17.08
CA GLY A 2 -12.90 -21.62 -15.92
C GLY A 2 -11.97 -20.98 -14.88
N ILE A 3 -10.78 -21.56 -14.64
CA ILE A 3 -9.80 -21.06 -13.65
C ILE A 3 -9.24 -19.67 -14.04
N TYR A 4 -9.03 -19.43 -15.34
CA TYR A 4 -8.57 -18.14 -15.86
C TYR A 4 -9.66 -17.05 -15.83
N GLY A 5 -10.94 -17.41 -16.07
CA GLY A 5 -12.08 -16.51 -15.93
C GLY A 5 -12.42 -16.15 -14.48
N ALA A 6 -12.14 -17.07 -13.53
CA ALA A 6 -12.28 -16.81 -12.11
C ALA A 6 -11.14 -15.95 -11.57
N ALA A 7 -9.89 -16.21 -11.99
CA ALA A 7 -8.73 -15.38 -11.67
C ALA A 7 -8.89 -13.93 -12.19
N SER A 8 -9.48 -13.73 -13.38
CA SER A 8 -9.70 -12.39 -13.94
C SER A 8 -10.76 -11.58 -13.18
N LYS A 9 -11.78 -12.22 -12.61
CA LYS A 9 -12.79 -11.54 -11.76
C LYS A 9 -12.22 -11.10 -10.41
N ILE A 10 -11.36 -11.90 -9.78
CA ILE A 10 -10.63 -11.48 -8.56
C ILE A 10 -9.68 -10.34 -8.91
N ALA A 11 -8.91 -10.46 -9.99
CA ALA A 11 -8.05 -9.38 -10.46
C ALA A 11 -8.85 -8.09 -10.71
N MET A 12 -10.08 -8.18 -11.23
CA MET A 12 -10.98 -7.03 -11.37
C MET A 12 -11.45 -6.45 -10.04
N ILE A 13 -11.90 -7.26 -9.08
CA ILE A 13 -12.34 -6.76 -7.75
C ILE A 13 -11.16 -6.12 -7.03
N MET A 14 -9.99 -6.75 -7.08
CA MET A 14 -8.76 -6.22 -6.51
C MET A 14 -8.34 -4.94 -7.20
N ALA A 15 -8.35 -4.91 -8.53
CA ALA A 15 -8.09 -3.70 -9.31
C ALA A 15 -9.10 -2.60 -8.99
N MET A 16 -10.37 -2.91 -8.76
CA MET A 16 -11.39 -1.94 -8.34
C MET A 16 -11.12 -1.37 -6.95
N ILE A 17 -10.75 -2.21 -5.98
CA ILE A 17 -10.39 -1.75 -4.62
C ILE A 17 -9.17 -0.85 -4.69
N THR A 18 -8.14 -1.26 -5.42
CA THR A 18 -6.93 -0.47 -5.67
C THR A 18 -7.24 0.84 -6.39
N GLN A 19 -8.09 0.82 -7.42
CA GLN A 19 -8.49 2.01 -8.18
C GLN A 19 -9.30 2.97 -7.32
N ALA A 20 -10.25 2.47 -6.50
CA ALA A 20 -11.00 3.29 -5.56
C ALA A 20 -10.07 3.99 -4.56
N PHE A 21 -9.05 3.27 -4.07
CA PHE A 21 -8.02 3.87 -3.23
C PHE A 21 -7.22 4.96 -3.96
N ARG A 22 -6.78 4.70 -5.19
CA ARG A 22 -6.08 5.69 -6.02
C ARG A 22 -6.93 6.94 -6.27
N TYR A 23 -8.23 6.77 -6.56
CA TYR A 23 -9.15 7.87 -6.79
C TYR A 23 -9.44 8.70 -5.53
N ALA A 24 -9.41 8.10 -4.35
CA ALA A 24 -9.47 8.85 -3.09
C ALA A 24 -8.17 9.62 -2.83
N TYR A 25 -7.03 9.04 -3.22
CA TYR A 25 -5.70 9.58 -2.93
C TYR A 25 -5.27 10.76 -3.81
N GLU A 26 -5.46 10.64 -5.12
CA GLU A 26 -5.03 11.61 -6.12
C GLU A 26 -5.55 13.05 -5.85
N PRO A 27 -6.87 13.29 -5.62
CA PRO A 27 -7.38 14.63 -5.31
C PRO A 27 -6.91 15.17 -3.96
N PHE A 28 -6.63 14.33 -2.97
CA PHE A 28 -6.10 14.75 -1.67
C PHE A 28 -4.70 15.38 -1.80
N VAL A 29 -3.83 14.78 -2.61
CA VAL A 29 -2.47 15.30 -2.86
C VAL A 29 -2.48 16.56 -3.71
N PHE A 30 -3.26 16.55 -4.79
CA PHE A 30 -3.33 17.70 -5.70
C PHE A 30 -3.98 18.93 -5.06
N GLY A 31 -4.94 18.76 -4.15
CA GLY A 31 -5.59 19.85 -3.43
C GLY A 31 -4.67 20.66 -2.51
N LYS A 32 -3.54 20.11 -2.09
CA LYS A 32 -2.56 20.75 -1.18
C LYS A 32 -1.26 21.21 -1.86
N ALA A 33 -1.10 20.98 -3.15
CA ALA A 33 0.14 21.25 -3.90
C ALA A 33 0.37 22.73 -4.28
N LYS A 34 -0.57 23.65 -3.98
CA LYS A 34 -0.50 25.06 -4.41
C LYS A 34 0.24 26.01 -3.45
N ASP A 35 0.66 25.57 -2.27
CA ASP A 35 1.32 26.44 -1.28
C ASP A 35 2.86 26.44 -1.40
N LYS A 36 3.46 27.61 -1.16
CA LYS A 36 4.89 27.91 -1.35
C LYS A 36 5.87 27.14 -0.43
N ASP A 37 5.36 26.36 0.53
CA ASP A 37 6.14 25.52 1.46
C ASP A 37 6.08 24.02 1.09
N SER A 38 6.19 23.74 -0.22
CA SER A 38 5.73 22.50 -0.83
C SER A 38 6.46 21.24 -0.38
N ARG A 39 7.75 21.32 0.00
CA ARG A 39 8.56 20.13 0.38
C ARG A 39 8.10 19.47 1.67
N GLN A 40 7.78 20.23 2.71
CA GLN A 40 7.27 19.67 3.96
C GLN A 40 5.87 19.08 3.78
N VAL A 41 5.05 19.72 2.95
CA VAL A 41 3.73 19.22 2.56
C VAL A 41 3.87 17.89 1.81
N TYR A 42 4.82 17.77 0.86
CA TYR A 42 5.09 16.50 0.17
C TYR A 42 5.59 15.40 1.10
N ALA A 43 6.51 15.71 2.01
CA ALA A 43 7.02 14.75 2.99
C ALA A 43 5.89 14.23 3.91
N SER A 44 5.01 15.13 4.35
CA SER A 44 3.86 14.78 5.18
C SER A 44 2.81 14.00 4.38
N ALA A 45 2.50 14.42 3.14
CA ALA A 45 1.56 13.72 2.27
C ALA A 45 2.01 12.29 1.96
N MET A 46 3.31 12.08 1.73
CA MET A 46 3.91 10.74 1.58
C MET A 46 3.72 9.90 2.84
N LYS A 47 4.00 10.47 4.03
CA LYS A 47 3.83 9.78 5.29
C LYS A 47 2.38 9.34 5.50
N TYR A 48 1.42 10.26 5.36
CA TYR A 48 0.00 9.94 5.53
C TYR A 48 -0.49 8.95 4.48
N PHE A 49 -0.03 9.04 3.23
CA PHE A 49 -0.33 8.04 2.20
C PHE A 49 0.06 6.63 2.64
N ILE A 50 1.28 6.47 3.15
CA ILE A 50 1.77 5.17 3.62
C ILE A 50 0.94 4.68 4.81
N ILE A 51 0.62 5.56 5.76
CA ILE A 51 -0.23 5.20 6.91
C ILE A 51 -1.61 4.71 6.44
N PHE A 52 -2.29 5.48 5.56
CA PHE A 52 -3.63 5.13 5.08
C PHE A 52 -3.63 3.87 4.22
N THR A 53 -2.63 3.69 3.35
CA THR A 53 -2.51 2.48 2.53
C THR A 53 -2.22 1.24 3.39
N LEU A 54 -1.34 1.34 4.39
CA LEU A 54 -1.06 0.24 5.32
C LEU A 54 -2.29 -0.11 6.16
N LEU A 55 -3.06 0.88 6.60
CA LEU A 55 -4.34 0.62 7.27
C LEU A 55 -5.31 -0.12 6.36
N ALA A 56 -5.48 0.34 5.11
CA ALA A 56 -6.34 -0.32 4.13
C ALA A 56 -5.87 -1.77 3.86
N PHE A 57 -4.56 -1.98 3.74
CA PHE A 57 -3.95 -3.30 3.62
C PHE A 57 -4.30 -4.22 4.80
N LEU A 58 -4.13 -3.74 6.04
CA LEU A 58 -4.45 -4.52 7.24
C LEU A 58 -5.94 -4.86 7.34
N VAL A 59 -6.83 -3.94 6.93
CA VAL A 59 -8.28 -4.20 6.88
C VAL A 59 -8.58 -5.28 5.85
N VAL A 60 -8.08 -5.17 4.63
CA VAL A 60 -8.38 -6.15 3.57
C VAL A 60 -7.85 -7.54 3.93
N VAL A 61 -6.62 -7.64 4.43
CA VAL A 61 -6.06 -8.93 4.87
C VAL A 61 -6.78 -9.46 6.10
N GLY A 62 -7.03 -8.62 7.10
CA GLY A 62 -7.68 -9.02 8.35
C GLY A 62 -9.12 -9.52 8.16
N TYR A 63 -9.81 -9.07 7.11
CA TYR A 63 -11.17 -9.51 6.79
C TYR A 63 -11.24 -10.44 5.57
N ILE A 64 -10.11 -10.99 5.09
CA ILE A 64 -10.09 -11.92 3.96
C ILE A 64 -10.96 -13.15 4.20
N ASP A 65 -11.05 -13.60 5.46
CA ASP A 65 -11.91 -14.69 5.91
C ASP A 65 -13.41 -14.38 5.83
N VAL A 66 -13.79 -13.10 5.90
CA VAL A 66 -15.19 -12.69 5.66
C VAL A 66 -15.43 -12.58 4.15
N LEU A 67 -14.47 -12.00 3.42
CA LEU A 67 -14.52 -11.88 1.97
C LEU A 67 -14.66 -13.26 1.30
N ARG A 68 -13.98 -14.31 1.79
CA ARG A 68 -14.09 -15.68 1.26
C ARG A 68 -15.49 -16.31 1.35
N HIS A 69 -16.38 -15.79 2.20
CA HIS A 69 -17.76 -16.28 2.32
C HIS A 69 -18.71 -15.58 1.35
N ILE A 70 -18.37 -14.34 0.98
CA ILE A 70 -19.08 -13.57 -0.04
C ILE A 70 -18.66 -14.05 -1.44
N ILE A 71 -17.42 -14.52 -1.56
CA ILE A 71 -16.81 -14.99 -2.81
C ILE A 71 -16.92 -16.53 -2.88
N GLY A 72 -17.25 -17.08 -4.05
CA GLY A 72 -17.37 -18.55 -4.23
C GLY A 72 -16.10 -19.36 -3.89
N ARG A 73 -16.23 -20.66 -3.67
CA ARG A 73 -15.11 -21.55 -3.31
C ARG A 73 -14.00 -21.64 -4.37
N ASP A 74 -14.35 -21.47 -5.65
CA ASP A 74 -13.41 -21.52 -6.77
C ASP A 74 -12.38 -20.38 -6.78
N TYR A 75 -12.60 -19.35 -5.95
CA TYR A 75 -11.79 -18.13 -5.90
C TYR A 75 -10.77 -18.11 -4.75
N TRP A 76 -10.84 -19.08 -3.83
CA TRP A 76 -9.97 -19.15 -2.66
C TRP A 76 -8.47 -19.24 -2.98
N PRO A 77 -8.01 -19.90 -4.07
CA PRO A 77 -6.59 -19.90 -4.42
C PRO A 77 -6.04 -18.50 -4.72
N GLY A 78 -6.84 -17.61 -5.31
CA GLY A 78 -6.42 -16.25 -5.67
C GLY A 78 -6.24 -15.30 -4.48
N LEU A 79 -6.85 -15.62 -3.33
CA LEU A 79 -6.75 -14.82 -2.10
C LEU A 79 -5.31 -14.73 -1.58
N ARG A 80 -4.47 -15.74 -1.86
CA ARG A 80 -3.05 -15.75 -1.44
C ARG A 80 -2.21 -14.68 -2.13
N VAL A 81 -2.64 -14.21 -3.31
CA VAL A 81 -1.92 -13.20 -4.09
C VAL A 81 -2.27 -11.77 -3.68
N VAL A 82 -3.41 -11.59 -3.02
CA VAL A 82 -3.94 -10.29 -2.59
C VAL A 82 -2.91 -9.45 -1.81
N PRO A 83 -2.24 -9.98 -0.77
CA PRO A 83 -1.30 -9.17 0.00
C PRO A 83 -0.12 -8.67 -0.86
N ILE A 84 0.36 -9.50 -1.80
CA ILE A 84 1.50 -9.16 -2.66
C ILE A 84 1.09 -8.06 -3.65
N VAL A 85 -0.09 -8.18 -4.27
CA VAL A 85 -0.60 -7.17 -5.20
C VAL A 85 -0.84 -5.85 -4.49
N MET A 86 -1.45 -5.87 -3.31
CA MET A 86 -1.64 -4.64 -2.53
C MET A 86 -0.30 -4.01 -2.15
N ALA A 87 0.70 -4.80 -1.76
CA ALA A 87 2.03 -4.28 -1.49
C ALA A 87 2.66 -3.64 -2.74
N ALA A 88 2.49 -4.25 -3.92
CA ALA A 88 2.94 -3.68 -5.20
C ALA A 88 2.26 -2.33 -5.51
N GLU A 89 0.96 -2.22 -5.23
CA GLU A 89 0.19 -0.98 -5.42
C GLU A 89 0.59 0.12 -4.44
N ILE A 90 0.95 -0.24 -3.20
CA ILE A 90 1.53 0.70 -2.24
C ILE A 90 2.83 1.27 -2.79
N LEU A 91 3.74 0.41 -3.29
CA LEU A 91 4.99 0.84 -3.91
C LEU A 91 4.74 1.72 -5.15
N MET A 92 3.76 1.37 -5.99
CA MET A 92 3.37 2.18 -7.13
C MET A 92 2.89 3.57 -6.71
N GLY A 93 2.07 3.67 -5.67
CA GLY A 93 1.61 4.96 -5.17
C GLY A 93 2.71 5.78 -4.48
N VAL A 94 3.68 5.14 -3.81
CA VAL A 94 4.89 5.83 -3.33
C VAL A 94 5.71 6.35 -4.53
N TYR A 95 5.88 5.55 -5.58
CA TYR A 95 6.54 5.98 -6.81
C TYR A 95 5.80 7.14 -7.48
N PHE A 96 4.46 7.11 -7.52
CA PHE A 96 3.64 8.21 -8.03
C PHE A 96 3.86 9.49 -7.23
N ASN A 97 3.96 9.42 -5.91
CA ASN A 97 4.30 10.57 -5.08
C ASN A 97 5.71 11.10 -5.36
N LEU A 98 6.68 10.21 -5.48
CA LEU A 98 8.03 10.61 -5.87
C LEU A 98 8.03 11.24 -7.26
N SER A 99 7.10 10.86 -8.16
CA SER A 99 7.04 11.42 -9.51
C SER A 99 6.88 12.94 -9.58
N PHE A 100 6.38 13.55 -8.50
CA PHE A 100 6.20 15.00 -8.46
C PHE A 100 7.52 15.76 -8.55
N TRP A 101 8.63 15.25 -8.02
CA TRP A 101 9.88 16.02 -8.04
C TRP A 101 10.34 16.32 -9.47
N TYR A 102 10.33 15.33 -10.37
CA TYR A 102 10.78 15.52 -11.74
C TYR A 102 9.73 16.19 -12.63
N LYS A 103 8.44 16.09 -12.28
CA LYS A 103 7.37 16.85 -12.95
C LYS A 103 7.46 18.34 -12.62
N LEU A 104 7.79 18.68 -11.37
CA LEU A 104 7.91 20.07 -10.92
C LEU A 104 9.20 20.74 -11.38
N THR A 105 10.25 19.98 -11.67
CA THR A 105 11.53 20.51 -12.17
C THR A 105 11.66 20.41 -13.69
N ASP A 106 10.59 20.14 -14.44
CA ASP A 106 10.59 19.91 -15.90
C ASP A 106 11.61 18.84 -16.38
N ARG A 107 11.85 17.83 -15.55
CA ARG A 107 12.80 16.72 -15.77
C ARG A 107 12.08 15.41 -16.09
N THR A 108 10.99 15.48 -16.84
CA THR A 108 10.09 14.34 -17.15
C THR A 108 10.81 13.13 -17.76
N ILE A 109 11.95 13.34 -18.43
CA ILE A 109 12.81 12.28 -18.98
C ILE A 109 13.22 11.24 -17.91
N TRP A 110 13.44 11.66 -16.66
CA TRP A 110 13.80 10.75 -15.57
C TRP A 110 12.66 9.80 -15.23
N GLY A 111 11.42 10.28 -15.29
CA GLY A 111 10.24 9.43 -15.14
C GLY A 111 10.16 8.33 -16.20
N ALA A 112 10.54 8.64 -17.44
CA ALA A 112 10.61 7.64 -18.51
C ALA A 112 11.70 6.58 -18.23
N TRP A 113 12.88 6.99 -17.74
CA TRP A 113 13.94 6.05 -17.36
C TRP A 113 13.53 5.13 -16.22
N PHE A 114 12.94 5.66 -15.14
CA PHE A 114 12.52 4.83 -14.00
C PHE A 114 11.39 3.87 -14.38
N SER A 115 10.40 4.35 -15.13
CA SER A 115 9.31 3.52 -15.63
C SER A 115 9.82 2.46 -16.61
N GLY A 116 10.79 2.80 -17.46
CA GLY A 116 11.41 1.87 -18.40
C GLY A 116 12.17 0.76 -17.69
N ILE A 117 12.98 1.09 -16.69
CA ILE A 117 13.70 0.10 -15.87
C ILE A 117 12.72 -0.77 -15.08
N GLY A 118 11.71 -0.17 -14.44
CA GLY A 118 10.66 -0.93 -13.73
C GLY A 118 9.89 -1.87 -14.64
N CYS A 119 9.58 -1.44 -15.87
CA CYS A 119 8.96 -2.28 -16.89
C CYS A 119 9.88 -3.44 -17.33
N ALA A 120 11.16 -3.17 -17.55
CA ALA A 120 12.13 -4.20 -17.90
C ALA A 120 12.26 -5.27 -16.80
N VAL A 121 12.30 -4.85 -15.53
CA VAL A 121 12.30 -5.77 -14.37
C VAL A 121 11.01 -6.58 -14.32
N LEU A 122 9.85 -5.93 -14.51
CA LEU A 122 8.56 -6.60 -14.55
C LEU A 122 8.51 -7.68 -15.64
N ILE A 123 8.99 -7.37 -16.86
CA ILE A 123 9.04 -8.31 -17.97
C ILE A 123 10.01 -9.45 -17.65
N ALA A 124 11.22 -9.15 -17.17
CA ALA A 124 12.22 -10.15 -16.84
C ALA A 124 11.71 -11.15 -15.78
N VAL A 125 11.08 -10.65 -14.71
CA VAL A 125 10.49 -11.50 -13.68
C VAL A 125 9.35 -12.34 -14.25
N ASN A 126 8.48 -11.76 -15.08
CA ASN A 126 7.41 -12.55 -15.70
C ASN A 126 7.98 -13.65 -16.61
N VAL A 127 8.90 -13.33 -17.52
CA VAL A 127 9.45 -14.30 -18.48
C VAL A 127 10.16 -15.46 -17.77
N ILE A 128 10.88 -15.18 -16.69
CA ILE A 128 11.65 -16.21 -15.95
C ILE A 128 10.74 -17.02 -15.01
N PHE A 129 9.84 -16.37 -14.28
CA PHE A 129 9.12 -17.00 -13.17
C PHE A 129 7.68 -17.43 -13.49
N VAL A 130 7.03 -16.87 -14.53
CA VAL A 130 5.68 -17.31 -14.95
C VAL A 130 5.65 -18.80 -15.34
N PRO A 131 6.64 -19.36 -16.05
CA PRO A 131 6.63 -20.79 -16.41
C PRO A 131 6.59 -21.72 -15.19
N GLN A 132 7.10 -21.28 -14.03
CA GLN A 132 7.21 -22.08 -12.82
C GLN A 132 6.13 -21.76 -11.77
N TYR A 133 5.78 -20.48 -11.61
CA TYR A 133 4.92 -19.99 -10.52
C TYR A 133 3.58 -19.38 -10.99
N GLY A 134 3.32 -19.36 -12.31
CA GLY A 134 2.06 -18.93 -12.89
C GLY A 134 1.64 -17.52 -12.46
N TYR A 135 0.38 -17.36 -12.04
CA TYR A 135 -0.20 -16.06 -11.63
C TYR A 135 0.48 -15.44 -10.40
N MET A 136 1.16 -16.23 -9.57
CA MET A 136 1.89 -15.72 -8.41
C MET A 136 3.16 -14.98 -8.83
N ALA A 137 3.77 -15.39 -9.96
CA ALA A 137 4.89 -14.68 -10.57
C ALA A 137 4.49 -13.26 -11.02
N CYS A 138 3.29 -13.11 -11.59
CA CYS A 138 2.80 -11.79 -12.02
C CYS A 138 2.74 -10.78 -10.87
N ALA A 139 2.29 -11.22 -9.70
CA ALA A 139 2.20 -10.37 -8.52
C ALA A 139 3.58 -9.95 -8.00
N TRP A 140 4.52 -10.90 -7.93
CA TRP A 140 5.91 -10.61 -7.56
C TRP A 140 6.63 -9.75 -8.60
N ALA A 141 6.32 -9.91 -9.88
CA ALA A 141 6.85 -9.07 -10.94
C ALA A 141 6.37 -7.62 -10.81
N GLY A 142 5.09 -7.40 -10.48
CA GLY A 142 4.57 -6.07 -10.17
C GLY A 142 5.27 -5.47 -8.96
N PHE A 143 5.41 -6.24 -7.87
CA PHE A 143 6.11 -5.81 -6.67
C PHE A 143 7.57 -5.41 -6.95
N ALA A 144 8.31 -6.24 -7.68
CA ALA A 144 9.69 -5.96 -8.04
C ALA A 144 9.83 -4.79 -9.03
N GLY A 145 8.97 -4.70 -10.04
CA GLY A 145 8.95 -3.61 -11.02
C GLY A 145 8.65 -2.26 -10.39
N TYR A 146 7.60 -2.17 -9.55
CA TYR A 146 7.27 -0.92 -8.85
C TYR A 146 8.27 -0.60 -7.74
N GLY A 147 8.76 -1.61 -7.02
CA GLY A 147 9.80 -1.42 -6.01
C GLY A 147 11.10 -0.87 -6.60
N THR A 148 11.54 -1.39 -7.74
CA THR A 148 12.73 -0.88 -8.44
C THR A 148 12.52 0.56 -8.94
N ALA A 149 11.39 0.86 -9.57
CA ALA A 149 11.08 2.23 -10.00
C ALA A 149 11.00 3.21 -8.83
N MET A 150 10.38 2.80 -7.71
CA MET A 150 10.29 3.57 -6.47
C MET A 150 11.68 3.87 -5.89
N LEU A 151 12.52 2.85 -5.72
CA LEU A 151 13.86 3.02 -5.15
C LEU A 151 14.74 3.93 -6.01
N LEU A 152 14.72 3.74 -7.33
CA LEU A 152 15.46 4.60 -8.26
C LEU A 152 14.98 6.06 -8.19
N SER A 153 13.66 6.26 -8.20
CA SER A 153 13.06 7.59 -8.10
C SER A 153 13.38 8.27 -6.77
N TYR A 154 13.45 7.51 -5.67
CA TYR A 154 13.83 8.02 -4.35
C TYR A 154 15.31 8.44 -4.31
N VAL A 155 16.21 7.55 -4.72
CA VAL A 155 17.67 7.80 -4.67
C VAL A 155 18.06 8.97 -5.56
N VAL A 156 17.55 8.99 -6.80
CA VAL A 156 17.83 10.09 -7.74
C VAL A 156 17.11 11.36 -7.30
N GLY A 157 15.86 11.25 -6.83
CA GLY A 157 15.09 12.38 -6.31
C GLY A 157 15.79 13.07 -5.15
N GLN A 158 16.39 12.32 -4.23
CA GLN A 158 17.14 12.90 -3.11
C GLN A 158 18.36 13.71 -3.57
N ARG A 159 18.94 13.38 -4.73
CA ARG A 159 20.09 14.09 -5.30
C ARG A 159 19.70 15.38 -6.03
N TYR A 160 18.58 15.38 -6.75
CA TYR A 160 18.14 16.54 -7.54
C TYR A 160 17.19 17.48 -6.78
N TYR A 161 16.37 16.93 -5.89
CA TYR A 161 15.35 17.66 -5.15
C TYR A 161 15.20 17.06 -3.73
N PRO A 162 16.14 17.37 -2.82
CA PRO A 162 16.18 16.76 -1.49
C PRO A 162 14.94 17.15 -0.68
N ILE A 163 14.03 16.20 -0.52
CA ILE A 163 12.88 16.29 0.38
C ILE A 163 13.21 15.48 1.63
N ASN A 164 13.06 16.10 2.79
CA ASN A 164 13.30 15.43 4.07
C ASN A 164 12.11 14.54 4.44
N TYR A 165 12.03 13.37 3.81
CA TYR A 165 11.02 12.37 4.16
C TYR A 165 11.30 11.80 5.56
N PRO A 166 10.27 11.65 6.42
CA PRO A 166 10.42 11.08 7.76
C PRO A 166 10.57 9.54 7.69
N LEU A 167 11.65 9.06 7.07
CA LEU A 167 11.90 7.64 6.80
C LEU A 167 11.86 6.78 8.07
N LYS A 168 12.36 7.28 9.20
CA LYS A 168 12.29 6.57 10.49
C LYS A 168 10.83 6.29 10.88
N SER A 169 9.98 7.30 10.80
CA SER A 169 8.57 7.17 11.15
C SER A 169 7.83 6.26 10.16
N ILE A 170 8.06 6.46 8.86
CA ILE A 170 7.50 5.59 7.80
C ILE A 170 7.92 4.13 8.02
N GLY A 171 9.21 3.89 8.30
CA GLY A 171 9.74 2.56 8.57
C GLY A 171 9.11 1.89 9.79
N VAL A 172 8.83 2.65 10.85
CA VAL A 172 8.10 2.14 12.03
C VAL A 172 6.68 1.71 11.64
N TYR A 173 5.93 2.52 10.88
CA TYR A 173 4.59 2.12 10.43
C TYR A 173 4.60 0.88 9.54
N VAL A 174 5.55 0.77 8.61
CA VAL A 174 5.73 -0.42 7.78
C VAL A 174 6.06 -1.64 8.65
N ALA A 175 6.96 -1.50 9.63
CA ALA A 175 7.33 -2.58 10.53
C ALA A 175 6.15 -3.04 11.40
N ILE A 176 5.36 -2.12 11.95
CA ILE A 176 4.15 -2.43 12.72
C ILE A 176 3.13 -3.16 11.83
N ALA A 177 2.90 -2.65 10.61
CA ALA A 177 1.97 -3.29 9.68
C ALA A 177 2.43 -4.71 9.29
N LEU A 178 3.73 -4.91 9.05
CA LEU A 178 4.29 -6.25 8.80
C LEU A 178 4.15 -7.17 10.01
N LEU A 179 4.40 -6.67 11.22
CA LEU A 179 4.21 -7.43 12.45
C LEU A 179 2.75 -7.88 12.58
N PHE A 180 1.80 -6.96 12.43
CA PHE A 180 0.38 -7.30 12.49
C PHE A 180 -0.05 -8.23 11.35
N PHE A 181 0.47 -8.06 10.14
CA PHE A 181 0.23 -9.00 9.05
C PHE A 181 0.70 -10.42 9.41
N VAL A 182 1.89 -10.57 9.99
CA VAL A 182 2.41 -11.87 10.43
C VAL A 182 1.53 -12.43 11.56
N VAL A 183 1.12 -11.62 12.53
CA VAL A 183 0.21 -12.05 13.61
C VAL A 183 -1.13 -12.54 13.04
N MET A 184 -1.70 -11.83 12.06
CA MET A 184 -2.94 -12.24 11.39
C MET A 184 -2.77 -13.58 10.66
N GLN A 185 -1.65 -13.79 9.96
CA GLN A 185 -1.33 -15.04 9.26
C GLN A 185 -1.13 -16.21 10.24
N LEU A 186 -0.43 -15.99 11.35
CA LEU A 186 -0.26 -16.99 12.40
C LEU A 186 -1.60 -17.31 13.07
N SER A 187 -2.43 -16.30 13.33
CA SER A 187 -3.80 -16.48 13.84
C SER A 187 -4.62 -17.36 12.88
N GLU A 188 -4.53 -17.14 11.58
CA GLU A 188 -5.19 -17.99 10.57
C GLU A 188 -4.72 -19.46 10.64
N ALA A 189 -3.43 -19.69 10.85
CA ALA A 189 -2.83 -21.02 10.88
C ALA A 189 -3.11 -21.81 12.18
N TYR A 190 -3.11 -21.14 13.34
CA TYR A 190 -3.18 -21.81 14.65
C TYR A 190 -4.56 -21.70 15.32
N VAL A 191 -5.42 -20.77 14.92
CA VAL A 191 -6.73 -20.56 15.54
C VAL A 191 -7.84 -21.06 14.59
N PRO A 192 -8.46 -22.22 14.88
CA PRO A 192 -9.54 -22.74 14.02
C PRO A 192 -10.81 -21.89 14.11
N GLN A 193 -11.08 -21.29 15.27
CA GLN A 193 -12.29 -20.50 15.53
C GLN A 193 -12.28 -19.16 14.77
N MET A 194 -13.22 -18.98 13.85
CA MET A 194 -13.31 -17.78 12.99
C MET A 194 -13.53 -16.50 13.80
N TRP A 195 -14.39 -16.53 14.82
CA TRP A 195 -14.68 -15.36 15.65
C TRP A 195 -13.45 -14.88 16.44
N LEU A 196 -12.63 -15.80 16.96
CA LEU A 196 -11.39 -15.47 17.65
C LEU A 196 -10.36 -14.85 16.69
N ARG A 197 -10.25 -15.37 15.45
CA ARG A 197 -9.43 -14.77 14.39
C ARG A 197 -9.85 -13.33 14.07
N LEU A 198 -11.15 -13.09 13.90
CA LEU A 198 -11.67 -11.75 13.66
C LEU A 198 -11.38 -10.80 14.82
N LEU A 199 -11.51 -11.25 16.07
CA LEU A 199 -11.15 -10.44 17.24
C LEU A 199 -9.66 -10.06 17.24
N VAL A 200 -8.75 -11.00 16.95
CA VAL A 200 -7.31 -10.72 16.84
C VAL A 200 -7.05 -9.71 15.72
N ASN A 201 -7.68 -9.90 14.56
CA ASN A 201 -7.50 -9.03 13.39
C ASN A 201 -8.03 -7.62 13.66
N THR A 202 -9.23 -7.49 14.23
CA THR A 202 -9.80 -6.21 14.66
C THR A 202 -8.93 -5.55 15.73
N GLY A 203 -8.40 -6.32 16.70
CA GLY A 203 -7.47 -5.81 17.70
C GLY A 203 -6.21 -5.21 17.07
N CYS A 204 -5.59 -5.90 16.10
CA CYS A 204 -4.42 -5.39 15.38
C CYS A 204 -4.73 -4.10 14.61
N ILE A 205 -5.88 -4.03 13.93
CA ILE A 205 -6.31 -2.83 13.20
C ILE A 205 -6.54 -1.66 14.17
N VAL A 206 -7.24 -1.89 15.28
CA VAL A 206 -7.48 -0.88 16.31
C VAL A 206 -6.18 -0.38 16.91
N LEU A 207 -5.22 -1.28 17.19
CA LEU A 207 -3.89 -0.88 17.68
C LEU A 207 -3.12 -0.04 16.65
N PHE A 208 -3.20 -0.38 15.37
CA PHE A 208 -2.59 0.41 14.30
C PHE A 208 -3.20 1.82 14.22
N VAL A 209 -4.53 1.91 14.30
CA VAL A 209 -5.25 3.19 14.34
C VAL A 209 -4.90 3.97 15.61
N ALA A 210 -4.86 3.33 16.77
CA ALA A 210 -4.51 3.97 18.03
C ALA A 210 -3.08 4.53 18.01
N HIS A 211 -2.12 3.78 17.48
CA HIS A 211 -0.75 4.26 17.27
C HIS A 211 -0.72 5.47 16.32
N THR A 212 -1.45 5.39 15.21
CA THR A 212 -1.57 6.49 14.24
C THR A 212 -2.15 7.75 14.88
N VAL A 213 -3.22 7.60 15.66
CA VAL A 213 -3.87 8.71 16.33
C VAL A 213 -2.96 9.31 17.40
N HIS A 214 -2.34 8.49 18.25
CA HIS A 214 -1.48 8.99 19.33
C HIS A 214 -0.26 9.79 18.82
N TYR A 215 0.39 9.34 17.75
CA TYR A 215 1.64 9.95 17.27
C TYR A 215 1.45 11.00 16.15
N ASP A 216 0.43 10.85 15.30
CA ASP A 216 0.28 11.67 14.09
C ASP A 216 -1.02 12.50 14.06
N PHE A 217 -2.07 12.10 14.79
CA PHE A 217 -3.28 12.89 14.97
C PHE A 217 -3.52 13.19 16.45
N PRO A 218 -2.80 14.14 17.08
CA PRO A 218 -3.05 14.47 18.47
C PRO A 218 -4.54 14.78 18.66
N LEU A 219 -5.23 13.94 19.45
CA LEU A 219 -6.67 13.98 19.71
C LEU A 219 -7.16 15.37 20.19
N SER A 220 -6.23 16.21 20.66
CA SER A 220 -6.45 17.61 21.03
C SER A 220 -6.89 18.52 19.87
N ASN A 221 -6.66 18.13 18.60
CA ASN A 221 -7.02 18.94 17.42
C ASN A 221 -8.28 18.45 16.68
N LEU A 222 -8.92 17.37 17.15
CA LEU A 222 -10.18 16.89 16.55
C LEU A 222 -11.37 17.71 17.10
N PRO A 223 -12.18 18.34 16.23
CA PRO A 223 -13.24 19.27 16.65
C PRO A 223 -14.32 18.62 17.52
N VAL A 224 -14.50 17.30 17.45
CA VAL A 224 -15.55 16.56 18.18
C VAL A 224 -15.02 15.88 19.47
N VAL A 225 -13.76 15.44 19.49
CA VAL A 225 -13.17 14.68 20.62
C VAL A 225 -12.32 15.56 21.54
N GLY A 226 -11.78 16.66 21.04
CA GLY A 226 -10.98 17.61 21.84
C GLY A 226 -11.76 18.30 22.97
N LYS A 227 -13.10 18.24 22.96
CA LYS A 227 -13.93 18.71 24.08
C LYS A 227 -13.90 17.80 25.31
N TYR A 228 -13.62 16.50 25.14
CA TYR A 228 -13.66 15.53 26.25
C TYR A 228 -12.30 15.28 26.90
N PHE A 229 -11.20 15.62 26.22
CA PHE A 229 -9.82 15.45 26.73
C PHE A 229 -9.16 16.78 27.17
N LYS A 230 -9.88 17.91 27.13
CA LYS A 230 -9.46 19.14 27.82
C LYS A 230 -9.85 19.05 29.30
N ARG A 231 -9.02 18.39 30.10
CA ARG A 231 -8.89 18.63 31.54
C ARG A 231 -7.44 18.54 31.95
#